data_AF-A0A7C3PTT8-F1
#
_entry.id   AF-A0A7C3PTT8-F1
#
_cell.length_a   1.000
_cell.length_b   1.000
_cell.length_c   1.000
_cell.angle_alpha   90.00
_cell.angle_beta   90.00
_cell.angle_gamma   90.00
#
_symmetry.space_group_name_H-M   'P 1'
#
loop_
_entity.id
_entity.type
_entity.pdbx_description
1 polymer ?
#
loop_
_entity_poly.entity_id
_entity_poly.type
_entity_poly.pdbx_seq_one_letter_code
_entity_poly.pdbx_strand_id
1 'polypeptide(L)'
;MKLYLAAVLASKATARELLETLGAVLRITQLQWELADEFLPTISKDDPTYSVRLAGIEGMRQSTASVIVGALGALTDPAHVGGVDDRLRFLKHCRDNLPALVPRLTLPSRIETLRHLDDLAADPKLEPLQPEITLLRDEVVERLRAKSSE
;
A
#
# COMPACT_ATOMS: atom_id res chain seq x y z
N MET A 1 -6.99 -25.60 -3.66
CA MET A 1 -6.17 -24.36 -3.56
C MET A 1 -4.68 -24.58 -3.27
N LYS A 2 -4.24 -25.75 -2.77
CA LYS A 2 -2.79 -26.02 -2.56
C LYS A 2 -1.98 -26.26 -3.84
N LEU A 3 -2.61 -26.79 -4.90
CA LEU A 3 -1.93 -27.13 -6.16
C LEU A 3 -1.56 -25.89 -7.02
N TYR A 4 -2.44 -24.88 -7.06
CA TYR A 4 -2.14 -23.63 -7.78
C TYR A 4 -1.00 -22.87 -7.11
N LEU A 5 -0.96 -22.82 -5.77
CA LEU A 5 0.12 -22.18 -5.02
C LEU A 5 1.48 -22.84 -5.29
N ALA A 6 1.52 -24.18 -5.38
CA ALA A 6 2.73 -24.93 -5.67
C ALA A 6 3.25 -24.71 -7.10
N ALA A 7 2.36 -24.58 -8.09
CA ALA A 7 2.73 -24.25 -9.47
C ALA A 7 3.18 -22.78 -9.61
N VAL A 8 2.56 -21.87 -8.86
CA VAL A 8 2.92 -20.45 -8.82
C VAL A 8 4.31 -20.24 -8.21
N LEU A 9 4.66 -20.97 -7.16
CA LEU A 9 5.99 -20.91 -6.53
C LEU A 9 7.12 -21.46 -7.43
N ALA A 10 6.79 -22.21 -8.49
CA ALA A 10 7.76 -22.92 -9.31
C ALA A 10 8.25 -22.15 -10.57
N SER A 11 7.70 -20.97 -10.89
CA SER A 11 8.09 -20.22 -12.09
C SER A 11 8.46 -18.77 -11.77
N LYS A 12 9.45 -18.18 -12.47
CA LYS A 12 9.78 -16.75 -12.33
C LYS A 12 8.74 -15.82 -12.97
N ALA A 13 7.93 -16.32 -13.90
CA ALA A 13 6.88 -15.56 -14.57
C ALA A 13 5.77 -15.10 -13.61
N THR A 14 5.53 -15.86 -12.54
CA THR A 14 4.49 -15.58 -11.54
C THR A 14 4.86 -14.45 -10.58
N ALA A 15 6.15 -14.26 -10.27
CA ALA A 15 6.57 -13.17 -9.39
C ALA A 15 6.26 -11.80 -10.00
N ARG A 16 6.52 -11.63 -11.31
CA ARG A 16 6.17 -10.41 -12.02
C ARG A 16 4.66 -10.18 -12.05
N GLU A 17 3.88 -11.19 -12.45
CA GLU A 17 2.41 -11.08 -12.48
C GLU A 17 1.82 -10.77 -11.11
N LEU A 18 2.39 -11.36 -10.06
CA LEU A 18 1.99 -11.06 -8.68
C LEU A 18 2.28 -9.60 -8.31
N LEU A 19 3.48 -9.09 -8.60
CA LEU A 19 3.84 -7.71 -8.32
C LEU A 19 2.98 -6.71 -9.11
N GLU A 20 2.66 -7.00 -10.38
CA GLU A 20 1.72 -6.18 -11.17
C GLU A 20 0.30 -6.25 -10.59
N THR A 21 -0.13 -7.42 -10.13
CA THR A 21 -1.43 -7.60 -9.47
C THR A 21 -1.49 -6.78 -8.17
N LEU A 22 -0.43 -6.80 -7.36
CA LEU A 22 -0.34 -5.98 -6.15
C LEU A 22 -0.36 -4.49 -6.48
N GLY A 23 0.33 -4.06 -7.55
CA GLY A 23 0.27 -2.70 -8.05
C GLY A 23 -1.16 -2.28 -8.44
N ALA A 24 -1.89 -3.16 -9.14
CA ALA A 24 -3.29 -2.92 -9.47
C ALA A 24 -4.19 -2.85 -8.22
N VAL A 25 -3.94 -3.69 -7.20
CA VAL A 25 -4.66 -3.62 -5.92
C VAL A 25 -4.43 -2.28 -5.24
N LEU A 26 -3.20 -1.77 -5.17
CA LEU A 26 -2.90 -0.45 -4.60
C LEU A 26 -3.69 0.66 -5.31
N ARG A 27 -3.70 0.63 -6.65
CA ARG A 27 -4.45 1.59 -7.46
C ARG A 27 -5.96 1.51 -7.23
N ILE A 28 -6.53 0.31 -7.17
CA ILE A 28 -7.95 0.11 -6.89
C ILE A 28 -8.29 0.62 -5.49
N THR A 29 -7.45 0.35 -4.49
CA THR A 29 -7.63 0.84 -3.13
C THR A 29 -7.60 2.37 -3.08
N GLN A 30 -6.73 3.03 -3.84
CA GLN A 30 -6.73 4.49 -3.94
C GLN A 30 -8.04 5.01 -4.54
N LEU A 31 -8.49 4.44 -5.66
CA LEU A 31 -9.74 4.82 -6.32
C LEU A 31 -10.95 4.63 -5.40
N GLN A 32 -10.98 3.57 -4.60
CA GLN A 32 -12.04 3.35 -3.60
C GLN A 32 -12.09 4.46 -2.56
N TRP A 33 -10.94 4.99 -2.14
CA TRP A 33 -10.88 6.12 -1.24
C TRP A 33 -11.32 7.43 -1.88
N GLU A 34 -10.91 7.68 -3.13
CA GLU A 34 -11.38 8.85 -3.88
C GLU A 34 -12.91 8.83 -4.03
N LEU A 35 -13.50 7.67 -4.33
CA LEU A 35 -14.95 7.50 -4.39
C LEU A 35 -15.62 7.68 -3.02
N ALA A 36 -14.99 7.17 -1.94
CA ALA A 36 -15.49 7.37 -0.59
C ALA A 36 -15.47 8.86 -0.19
N ASP A 37 -14.41 9.58 -0.55
CA ASP A 37 -14.28 11.02 -0.29
C ASP A 37 -15.34 11.83 -1.06
N GLU A 38 -15.73 11.40 -2.26
CA GLU A 38 -16.81 12.01 -3.05
C GLU A 38 -18.20 11.70 -2.47
N PHE A 39 -18.45 10.45 -2.06
CA PHE A 39 -19.78 10.00 -1.65
C PHE A 39 -20.10 10.30 -0.18
N LEU A 40 -19.12 10.22 0.72
CA LEU A 40 -19.38 10.38 2.17
C LEU A 40 -20.04 11.73 2.52
N PRO A 41 -19.65 12.88 1.93
CA PRO A 41 -20.30 14.16 2.18
C PRO A 41 -21.76 14.23 1.72
N THR A 42 -22.20 13.37 0.80
CA THR A 42 -23.58 13.39 0.28
C THR A 42 -24.57 12.66 1.20
N ILE A 43 -24.08 12.00 2.24
CA ILE A 43 -24.91 11.21 3.16
C ILE A 43 -25.41 12.12 4.29
N SER A 44 -26.73 12.20 4.45
CA SER A 44 -27.33 12.94 5.56
C SER A 44 -26.87 12.39 6.90
N LYS A 45 -26.55 13.29 7.83
CA LYS A 45 -26.22 12.92 9.23
C LYS A 45 -27.44 12.35 9.97
N ASP A 46 -28.64 12.61 9.48
CA ASP A 46 -29.90 12.08 10.02
C ASP A 46 -30.26 10.70 9.44
N ASP A 47 -29.45 10.15 8.50
CA ASP A 47 -29.63 8.78 8.01
C ASP A 47 -29.49 7.80 9.21
N PRO A 48 -30.48 6.94 9.48
CA PRO A 48 -30.42 5.98 10.59
C PRO A 48 -29.24 5.00 10.49
N THR A 49 -28.62 4.89 9.32
CA THR A 49 -27.44 4.06 9.05
C THR A 49 -26.11 4.84 9.05
N TYR A 50 -26.13 6.15 9.34
CA TYR A 50 -24.93 7.01 9.28
C TYR A 50 -23.78 6.48 10.15
N SER A 51 -24.08 6.01 11.36
CA SER A 51 -23.09 5.42 12.26
C SER A 51 -22.45 4.14 11.70
N VAL A 52 -23.23 3.29 11.02
CA VAL A 52 -22.75 2.08 10.35
C VAL A 52 -21.83 2.42 9.20
N ARG A 53 -22.14 3.47 8.44
CA ARG A 53 -21.30 3.95 7.33
C ARG A 53 -19.96 4.48 7.83
N LEU A 54 -19.96 5.25 8.92
CA LEU A 54 -18.72 5.71 9.56
C LEU A 54 -17.88 4.54 10.09
N ALA A 55 -18.51 3.52 10.67
CA ALA A 55 -17.81 2.30 11.07
C ALA A 55 -17.22 1.55 9.85
N GLY A 56 -17.91 1.53 8.72
CA GLY A 56 -17.40 1.00 7.46
C GLY A 56 -16.15 1.73 6.96
N ILE A 57 -16.14 3.06 7.04
CA ILE A 57 -14.96 3.88 6.71
C ILE A 57 -13.78 3.54 7.62
N GLU A 58 -14.01 3.29 8.90
CA GLU A 58 -12.94 2.84 9.80
C GLU A 58 -12.41 1.45 9.43
N GLY A 59 -13.30 0.52 9.05
CA GLY A 59 -12.92 -0.77 8.48
C GLY A 59 -12.05 -0.61 7.23
N MET A 60 -12.39 0.32 6.33
CA MET A 60 -11.58 0.61 5.14
C MET A 60 -10.16 1.06 5.50
N ARG A 61 -9.96 1.86 6.56
CA ARG A 61 -8.62 2.27 7.01
C ARG A 61 -7.78 1.08 7.41
N GLN A 62 -8.37 0.15 8.17
CA GLN A 62 -7.72 -1.07 8.61
C GLN A 62 -7.36 -1.98 7.44
N SER A 63 -8.30 -2.22 6.52
CA SER A 63 -8.04 -3.01 5.31
C SER A 63 -6.96 -2.37 4.42
N THR A 64 -6.97 -1.05 4.29
CA THR A 64 -5.93 -0.31 3.54
C THR A 64 -4.55 -0.50 4.19
N ALA A 65 -4.46 -0.43 5.52
CA ALA A 65 -3.21 -0.70 6.22
C ALA A 65 -2.69 -2.11 5.92
N SER A 66 -3.55 -3.13 5.93
CA SER A 66 -3.16 -4.50 5.59
C SER A 66 -2.67 -4.64 4.14
N VAL A 67 -3.32 -3.97 3.19
CA VAL A 67 -2.86 -3.94 1.78
C VAL A 67 -1.46 -3.33 1.68
N ILE A 68 -1.22 -2.20 2.35
CA ILE A 68 0.08 -1.52 2.33
C ILE A 68 1.18 -2.39 2.95
N VAL A 69 0.91 -3.02 4.09
CA VAL A 69 1.86 -3.93 4.74
C VAL A 69 2.19 -5.11 3.83
N GLY A 70 1.17 -5.72 3.20
CA GLY A 70 1.37 -6.80 2.24
C GLY A 70 2.18 -6.36 1.02
N ALA A 71 1.90 -5.17 0.50
CA ALA A 71 2.65 -4.59 -0.61
C ALA A 71 4.12 -4.37 -0.24
N LEU A 72 4.42 -3.71 0.88
CA LEU A 72 5.79 -3.47 1.32
C LEU A 72 6.54 -4.78 1.62
N GLY A 73 5.87 -5.77 2.21
CA GLY A 73 6.45 -7.09 2.47
C GLY A 73 6.84 -7.86 1.20
N ALA A 74 6.13 -7.64 0.09
CA ALA A 74 6.45 -8.28 -1.19
C ALA A 74 7.82 -7.84 -1.77
N LEU A 75 8.39 -6.71 -1.31
CA LEU A 75 9.71 -6.25 -1.73
C LEU A 75 10.86 -7.07 -1.14
N THR A 76 10.64 -7.74 -0.01
CA THR A 76 11.65 -8.49 0.74
C THR A 76 11.41 -9.99 0.78
N ASP A 77 10.21 -10.47 0.45
CA ASP A 77 9.87 -11.90 0.50
C ASP A 77 10.56 -12.72 -0.61
N PRO A 78 11.54 -13.58 -0.28
CA PRO A 78 12.29 -14.36 -1.27
C PRO A 78 11.41 -15.27 -2.14
N ALA A 79 10.21 -15.64 -1.69
CA ALA A 79 9.28 -16.47 -2.44
C ALA A 79 8.50 -15.69 -3.52
N HIS A 80 8.41 -14.38 -3.38
CA HIS A 80 7.62 -13.48 -4.23
C HIS A 80 8.46 -12.41 -4.93
N VAL A 81 9.75 -12.33 -4.60
CA VAL A 81 10.71 -11.38 -5.17
C VAL A 81 11.07 -11.78 -6.61
N GLY A 82 10.57 -11.00 -7.57
CA GLY A 82 11.06 -11.01 -8.95
C GLY A 82 12.49 -10.47 -9.08
N GLY A 83 12.95 -10.22 -10.31
CA GLY A 83 14.25 -9.57 -10.53
C GLY A 83 14.33 -8.16 -9.90
N VAL A 84 15.51 -7.55 -9.91
CA VAL A 84 15.65 -6.12 -9.53
C VAL A 84 14.69 -5.25 -10.35
N ASP A 85 14.60 -5.48 -11.66
CA ASP A 85 13.70 -4.74 -12.56
C ASP A 85 12.22 -4.89 -12.20
N ASP A 86 11.77 -6.08 -11.80
CA ASP A 86 10.38 -6.31 -11.39
C ASP A 86 10.07 -5.56 -10.09
N ARG A 87 11.01 -5.56 -9.15
CA ARG A 87 10.89 -4.82 -7.90
C ARG A 87 10.93 -3.31 -8.10
N LEU A 88 11.76 -2.81 -9.02
CA LEU A 88 11.76 -1.39 -9.39
C LEU A 88 10.43 -0.96 -10.02
N ARG A 89 9.87 -1.79 -10.91
CA ARG A 89 8.52 -1.57 -11.45
C ARG A 89 7.46 -1.54 -10.36
N PHE A 90 7.54 -2.46 -9.40
CA PHE A 90 6.61 -2.49 -8.29
C PHE A 90 6.78 -1.29 -7.34
N LEU A 91 8.02 -0.86 -7.07
CA LEU A 91 8.28 0.37 -6.32
C LEU A 91 7.67 1.59 -6.98
N LYS A 92 7.64 1.65 -8.32
CA LYS A 92 6.89 2.70 -9.02
C LYS A 92 5.40 2.66 -8.68
N HIS A 93 4.76 1.49 -8.68
CA HIS A 93 3.37 1.37 -8.23
C HIS A 93 3.19 1.81 -6.77
N CYS A 94 4.13 1.49 -5.89
CA CYS A 94 4.11 1.98 -4.51
C CYS A 94 4.20 3.52 -4.45
N ARG A 95 5.10 4.13 -5.22
CA ARG A 95 5.26 5.60 -5.27
C ARG A 95 4.04 6.31 -5.85
N ASP A 96 3.41 5.72 -6.87
CA ASP A 96 2.22 6.28 -7.49
C ASP A 96 1.00 6.31 -6.53
N ASN A 97 0.96 5.45 -5.50
CA ASN A 97 -0.24 5.24 -4.68
C ASN A 97 -0.06 5.47 -3.17
N LEU A 98 1.06 5.05 -2.56
CA LEU A 98 1.25 5.11 -1.11
C LEU A 98 1.23 6.53 -0.54
N PRO A 99 1.84 7.56 -1.16
CA PRO A 99 1.75 8.92 -0.66
C PRO A 99 0.31 9.39 -0.47
N ALA A 100 -0.61 8.98 -1.35
CA ALA A 100 -2.03 9.31 -1.22
C ALA A 100 -2.77 8.42 -0.19
N LEU A 101 -2.40 7.14 -0.08
CA LEU A 101 -3.07 6.18 0.79
C LEU A 101 -2.67 6.31 2.27
N VAL A 102 -1.38 6.49 2.57
CA VAL A 102 -0.86 6.53 3.95
C VAL A 102 -1.54 7.59 4.83
N PRO A 103 -1.80 8.83 4.35
CA PRO A 103 -2.52 9.83 5.14
C PRO A 103 -3.98 9.47 5.45
N ARG A 104 -4.55 8.41 4.87
CA ARG A 104 -5.91 7.94 5.16
C ARG A 104 -5.95 6.88 6.25
N LEU A 105 -4.80 6.30 6.59
CA LEU A 105 -4.68 5.32 7.67
C LEU A 105 -4.93 5.94 9.04
N THR A 106 -5.18 5.07 10.03
CA THR A 106 -5.15 5.44 11.44
C THR A 106 -3.74 5.86 11.86
N LEU A 107 -3.62 6.64 12.94
CA LEU A 107 -2.30 7.07 13.43
C LEU A 107 -1.35 5.89 13.72
N PRO A 108 -1.77 4.81 14.42
CA PRO A 108 -0.90 3.65 14.62
C PRO A 108 -0.43 3.02 13.30
N SER A 109 -1.32 2.88 12.32
CA SER A 109 -0.96 2.30 11.02
C SER A 109 -0.04 3.20 10.19
N ARG A 110 -0.12 4.53 10.33
CA ARG A 110 0.84 5.47 9.71
C ARG A 110 2.23 5.28 10.28
N ILE A 111 2.34 5.25 11.60
CA ILE A 111 3.61 5.05 12.32
C ILE A 111 4.24 3.73 11.88
N GLU A 112 3.45 2.66 11.87
CA GLU A 112 3.92 1.34 11.46
C GLU A 112 4.36 1.30 9.99
N THR A 113 3.63 1.97 9.09
CA THR A 113 4.02 2.06 7.68
C THR A 113 5.34 2.80 7.51
N LEU A 114 5.54 3.92 8.22
CA LEU A 114 6.81 4.66 8.19
C LEU A 114 7.95 3.81 8.73
N ARG A 115 7.73 3.08 9.82
CA ARG A 115 8.70 2.14 10.38
C ARG A 115 9.11 1.07 9.37
N HIS A 116 8.14 0.50 8.63
CA HIS A 116 8.47 -0.45 7.55
C HIS A 116 9.27 0.19 6.41
N LEU A 117 8.95 1.43 6.02
CA LEU A 117 9.74 2.13 5.00
C LEU A 117 11.17 2.44 5.49
N ASP A 118 11.33 2.78 6.77
CA ASP A 118 12.65 2.93 7.41
C ASP A 118 13.43 1.61 7.40
N ASP A 119 12.78 0.50 7.77
CA ASP A 119 13.40 -0.83 7.79
C ASP A 119 13.86 -1.25 6.37
N LEU A 120 13.02 -1.01 5.35
CA LEU A 120 13.37 -1.27 3.95
C LEU A 120 14.55 -0.39 3.49
N ALA A 121 14.56 0.89 3.88
CA ALA A 121 15.64 1.82 3.54
C ALA A 121 16.98 1.44 4.21
N ALA A 122 16.91 0.74 5.35
CA ALA A 122 18.08 0.27 6.07
C ALA A 122 18.56 -1.14 5.65
N ASP A 123 17.78 -1.90 4.87
CA ASP A 123 18.12 -3.27 4.51
C ASP A 123 19.24 -3.33 3.44
N PRO A 124 20.44 -3.85 3.76
CA PRO A 124 21.53 -3.95 2.81
C PRO A 124 21.24 -4.92 1.65
N LYS A 125 20.28 -5.86 1.81
CA LYS A 125 19.86 -6.77 0.74
C LYS A 125 19.09 -6.07 -0.37
N LEU A 126 18.61 -4.86 -0.11
CA LEU A 126 17.86 -4.03 -1.05
C LEU A 126 18.73 -2.93 -1.66
N GLU A 127 20.06 -2.97 -1.52
CA GLU A 127 20.99 -1.96 -2.04
C GLU A 127 20.66 -1.50 -3.47
N PRO A 128 20.35 -2.38 -4.45
CA PRO A 128 20.01 -1.95 -5.81
C PRO A 128 18.69 -1.16 -5.94
N LEU A 129 17.86 -1.16 -4.90
CA LEU A 129 16.55 -0.52 -4.84
C LEU A 129 16.54 0.72 -3.93
N GLN A 130 17.62 0.95 -3.17
CA GLN A 130 17.66 1.95 -2.11
C GLN A 130 17.31 3.38 -2.56
N PRO A 131 17.76 3.86 -3.75
CA PRO A 131 17.36 5.18 -4.21
C PRO A 131 15.84 5.33 -4.32
N GLU A 132 15.16 4.32 -4.89
CA GLU A 132 13.71 4.34 -5.09
C GLU A 132 12.93 4.14 -3.77
N ILE A 133 13.45 3.31 -2.86
CA ILE A 133 12.88 3.14 -1.51
C ILE A 133 12.97 4.44 -0.71
N THR A 134 14.11 5.13 -0.77
CA THR A 134 14.32 6.41 -0.10
C THR A 134 13.38 7.48 -0.65
N LEU A 135 13.27 7.57 -1.98
CA LEU A 135 12.32 8.49 -2.62
C LEU A 135 10.88 8.23 -2.20
N LEU A 136 10.44 6.97 -2.22
CA LEU A 136 9.10 6.58 -1.76
C LEU A 136 8.84 7.03 -0.32
N ARG A 137 9.80 6.77 0.57
CA ARG A 137 9.71 7.14 1.98
C ARG A 137 9.55 8.65 2.15
N ASP A 138 10.40 9.43 1.48
CA ASP A 138 10.39 10.88 1.58
C ASP A 138 9.08 11.47 1.02
N GLU A 139 8.57 10.95 -0.10
CA GLU A 139 7.26 11.34 -0.67
C GLU A 139 6.11 11.08 0.31
N VAL A 140 6.11 9.94 1.01
CA VAL A 140 5.12 9.62 2.04
C VAL A 140 5.22 10.58 3.23
N VAL A 141 6.44 10.86 3.71
CA VAL A 141 6.69 11.78 4.83
C VAL A 141 6.23 13.19 4.49
N GLU A 142 6.60 13.70 3.33
CA GLU A 142 6.20 15.03 2.86
C GLU A 142 4.67 15.14 2.76
N ARG A 143 4.00 14.11 2.23
CA ARG A 143 2.54 14.12 2.11
C ARG A 143 1.84 14.09 3.46
N LEU A 144 2.41 13.42 4.46
CA LEU A 144 1.91 13.43 5.84
C LEU A 144 2.10 14.79 6.52
N ARG A 145 3.24 15.46 6.28
CA ARG A 145 3.49 16.83 6.77
C ARG A 145 2.49 17.83 6.20
N ALA A 146 2.25 17.77 4.89
CA ALA A 146 1.28 18.62 4.22
C ALA A 146 -0.14 18.46 4.81
N LYS A 147 -0.60 17.22 5.04
CA LYS A 147 -1.93 16.96 5.63
C LYS A 147 -2.06 17.43 7.08
N SER A 148 -0.96 17.53 7.82
CA SER A 148 -0.99 18.00 9.22
C SER A 148 -1.11 19.52 9.33
N SER A 149 -1.03 20.23 8.20
CA SER A 149 -1.13 21.70 8.10
C SER A 149 -2.50 22.18 7.62
N GLU A 150 -3.43 21.26 7.29
CA GLU A 150 -4.83 21.49 6.92
C GLU A 150 -5.76 21.21 8.11
#